data_AF-A0A5C2HQ55-F1
#
_entry.id   AF-A0A5C2HQ55-F1
#
_cell.length_a   1.000
_cell.length_b   1.000
_cell.length_c   1.000
_cell.angle_alpha   90.00
_cell.angle_beta   90.00
_cell.angle_gamma   90.00
#
_symmetry.space_group_name_H-M   'P 1'
#
loop_
_entity.id
_entity.type
_entity.pdbx_description
1 polymer ?
#
loop_
_entity_poly.entity_id
_entity_poly.type
_entity_poly.pdbx_seq_one_letter_code
_entity_poly.pdbx_strand_id
1 'polypeptide(L)'
;MKSRLLRIFLGIFLPALISSLLYVIPSGLYILYHSDEGVSVLILFPLFFIMALIFIGIPSLLYSLLMEFWINPRFESDVKVWIVGAIVGGLSGAIFHNWELLVVGVATGFLVAFVLRRSYHRALEPLS
;
A
#
# COMPACT_ATOMS: atom_id res chain seq x y z
N MET A 1 8.19 9.85 -19.79
CA MET A 1 8.82 8.62 -19.24
C MET A 1 9.12 8.71 -17.74
N LYS A 2 9.79 9.77 -17.24
CA LYS A 2 10.14 9.92 -15.81
C LYS A 2 8.93 9.80 -14.85
N SER A 3 7.78 10.39 -15.20
CA SER A 3 6.55 10.32 -14.39
C SER A 3 5.94 8.92 -14.29
N ARG A 4 6.06 8.09 -15.35
CA ARG A 4 5.56 6.70 -15.34
C ARG A 4 6.39 5.80 -14.44
N LEU A 5 7.72 5.86 -14.57
CA LEU A 5 8.62 5.10 -13.70
C LEU A 5 8.39 5.46 -12.23
N LEU A 6 8.26 6.75 -11.91
CA LEU A 6 7.95 7.18 -10.55
C LEU A 6 6.65 6.56 -10.01
N ARG A 7 5.58 6.50 -10.80
CA ARG A 7 4.32 5.87 -10.39
C ARG A 7 4.46 4.37 -10.15
N ILE A 8 5.21 3.67 -10.99
CA ILE A 8 5.49 2.23 -10.80
C ILE A 8 6.28 2.03 -9.52
N PHE A 9 7.34 2.82 -9.29
CA PHE A 9 8.10 2.79 -8.04
C PHE A 9 7.21 3.08 -6.83
N LEU A 10 6.36 4.11 -6.89
CA LEU A 10 5.39 4.39 -5.84
C LEU A 10 4.44 3.22 -5.62
N GLY A 11 3.90 2.60 -6.67
CA GLY A 11 3.01 1.45 -6.53
C GLY A 11 3.68 0.18 -5.98
N ILE A 12 5.01 0.08 -6.02
CA ILE A 12 5.77 -1.02 -5.40
C ILE A 12 6.09 -0.71 -3.93
N PHE A 13 6.67 0.47 -3.69
CA PHE A 13 7.21 0.81 -2.38
C PHE A 13 6.17 1.37 -1.41
N LEU A 14 5.20 2.13 -1.91
CA LEU A 14 4.21 2.80 -1.08
C LEU A 14 3.30 1.80 -0.34
N PRO A 15 2.82 0.70 -0.96
CA PRO A 15 1.98 -0.28 -0.27
C PRO A 15 2.73 -1.02 0.84
N ALA A 16 3.98 -1.42 0.57
CA ALA A 16 4.84 -2.04 1.57
C ALA A 16 5.15 -1.06 2.72
N LEU A 17 5.47 0.19 2.41
CA LEU A 17 5.73 1.23 3.40
C LEU A 17 4.50 1.52 4.27
N ILE A 18 3.35 1.79 3.66
CA ILE A 18 2.11 2.09 4.38
C ILE A 18 1.68 0.91 5.24
N SER A 19 1.67 -0.31 4.69
CA SER A 19 1.28 -1.51 5.46
C SER A 19 2.22 -1.75 6.63
N SER A 20 3.52 -1.55 6.44
CA SER A 20 4.51 -1.69 7.52
C SER A 20 4.30 -0.64 8.60
N LEU A 21 4.03 0.62 8.24
CA LEU A 21 3.74 1.66 9.23
C LEU A 21 2.44 1.38 9.99
N LEU A 22 1.37 1.01 9.28
CA LEU A 22 0.06 0.72 9.86
C LEU A 22 0.07 -0.52 10.75
N TYR A 23 0.91 -1.51 10.47
CA TYR A 23 0.97 -2.75 11.25
C TYR A 23 2.04 -2.71 12.34
N VAL A 24 3.27 -2.27 12.04
CA VAL A 24 4.41 -2.34 12.97
C VAL A 24 4.31 -1.31 14.08
N ILE A 25 3.79 -0.11 13.81
CA ILE A 25 3.71 0.91 14.87
C ILE A 25 2.73 0.46 15.97
N PRO A 26 1.49 0.05 15.66
CA PRO A 26 0.57 -0.41 16.71
C PRO A 26 1.03 -1.71 17.38
N SER A 27 1.49 -2.70 16.61
CA SER A 27 1.95 -3.97 17.18
C SER A 27 3.23 -3.80 18.00
N GLY A 28 4.18 -2.99 17.53
CA GLY A 28 5.41 -2.67 18.24
C GLY A 28 5.17 -1.88 19.52
N LEU A 29 4.23 -0.92 19.52
CA LEU A 29 3.81 -0.23 20.75
C LEU A 29 3.13 -1.21 21.70
N TYR A 30 2.24 -2.07 21.23
CA TYR A 30 1.56 -3.05 22.07
C TYR A 30 2.55 -3.97 22.79
N ILE A 31 3.55 -4.49 22.06
CA ILE A 31 4.64 -5.31 22.62
C ILE A 31 5.44 -4.49 23.64
N LEU A 32 5.90 -3.29 23.29
CA LEU A 32 6.70 -2.43 24.19
C LEU A 32 5.99 -2.13 25.53
N TYR A 33 4.66 -2.02 25.53
CA TYR A 33 3.86 -1.75 26.73
C TYR A 33 3.49 -3.00 27.53
N HIS A 34 3.52 -4.20 26.95
CA HIS A 34 3.02 -5.43 27.58
C HIS A 34 4.06 -6.54 27.77
N SER A 35 5.25 -6.45 27.17
CA SER A 35 6.31 -7.46 27.33
C SER A 35 7.43 -6.97 28.24
N ASP A 36 7.76 -7.77 29.26
CA ASP A 36 8.99 -7.58 30.07
C ASP A 36 10.27 -7.80 29.24
N GLU A 37 10.15 -8.53 28.12
CA GLU A 37 11.19 -8.67 27.11
C GLU A 37 11.10 -7.49 26.14
N GLY A 38 11.92 -6.46 26.36
CA GLY A 38 12.00 -5.27 25.51
C GLY A 38 12.57 -5.58 24.12
N VAL A 39 11.79 -6.23 23.25
CA VAL A 39 12.14 -6.36 21.83
C VAL A 39 11.99 -4.98 21.19
N SER A 40 13.12 -4.39 20.79
CA SER A 40 13.13 -3.05 20.21
C SER A 40 12.38 -3.02 18.88
N VAL A 41 11.41 -2.09 18.78
CA VAL A 41 10.68 -1.76 17.54
C VAL A 41 11.64 -1.51 16.35
N LEU A 42 12.86 -1.06 16.65
CA LEU A 42 13.92 -0.83 15.66
C LEU A 42 14.38 -2.10 14.94
N ILE A 43 14.25 -3.28 15.56
CA ILE A 43 14.62 -4.58 14.97
C ILE A 43 13.43 -5.21 14.23
N LEU A 44 12.22 -5.08 14.80
CA LEU A 44 11.00 -5.62 14.20
C LEU A 44 10.64 -4.91 12.89
N PHE A 45 10.85 -3.60 12.80
CA PHE A 45 10.46 -2.81 11.63
C PHE A 45 11.17 -3.23 10.32
N PRO A 46 12.51 -3.34 10.24
CA PRO A 46 13.18 -3.81 9.03
C PRO A 46 12.76 -5.21 8.59
N LEU A 47 12.58 -6.13 9.55
CA LEU A 47 12.18 -7.50 9.26
C LEU A 47 10.76 -7.55 8.68
N PHE A 48 9.82 -6.84 9.31
CA PHE A 48 8.46 -6.71 8.80
C PHE A 48 8.41 -6.00 7.45
N PHE A 49 9.23 -4.97 7.24
CA PHE A 49 9.28 -4.26 5.97
C PHE A 49 9.78 -5.15 4.82
N ILE A 50 10.79 -5.99 5.06
CA ILE A 50 11.26 -6.97 4.07
C ILE A 50 10.17 -8.00 3.77
N MET A 51 9.50 -8.52 4.79
CA MET A 51 8.38 -9.45 4.60
C MET A 51 7.24 -8.79 3.85
N ALA A 52 6.88 -7.55 4.19
CA ALA A 52 5.89 -6.77 3.47
C ALA A 52 6.29 -6.53 2.01
N LEU A 53 7.56 -6.25 1.71
CA LEU A 53 8.02 -6.12 0.32
C LEU A 53 7.86 -7.41 -0.48
N ILE A 54 8.15 -8.57 0.11
CA ILE A 54 8.04 -9.86 -0.58
C ILE A 54 6.57 -10.23 -0.76
N PHE A 55 5.81 -10.21 0.33
CA PHE A 55 4.44 -10.72 0.35
C PHE A 55 3.40 -9.72 -0.15
N ILE A 56 3.63 -8.43 0.07
CA ILE A 56 2.72 -7.35 -0.33
C ILE A 56 3.27 -6.63 -1.57
N GLY A 57 4.58 -6.42 -1.68
CA GLY A 57 5.18 -5.67 -2.80
C GLY A 57 5.05 -6.34 -4.17
N ILE A 58 5.07 -7.67 -4.26
CA ILE A 58 4.80 -8.37 -5.54
C ILE A 58 3.32 -8.20 -5.96
N PRO A 59 2.31 -8.47 -5.11
CA PRO A 59 0.92 -8.12 -5.41
C PRO A 59 0.72 -6.64 -5.69
N SER A 60 1.49 -5.77 -5.04
CA SER A 60 1.36 -4.33 -5.23
C SER A 60 1.94 -3.84 -6.56
N LEU A 61 2.98 -4.50 -7.07
CA LEU A 61 3.46 -4.29 -8.44
C LEU A 61 2.37 -4.64 -9.45
N LEU A 62 1.72 -5.80 -9.28
CA LEU A 62 0.59 -6.20 -10.12
C LEU A 62 -0.57 -5.20 -10.01
N TYR A 63 -0.90 -4.76 -8.79
CA TYR A 63 -1.91 -3.73 -8.55
C TYR A 63 -1.55 -2.41 -9.24
N SER A 64 -0.29 -1.96 -9.17
CA SER A 64 0.16 -0.74 -9.80
C SER A 64 0.10 -0.82 -11.32
N LEU A 65 0.44 -1.97 -11.91
CA LEU A 65 0.29 -2.20 -13.34
C LEU A 65 -1.19 -2.17 -13.74
N LEU A 66 -2.05 -2.82 -12.95
CA LEU A 66 -3.49 -2.85 -13.18
C LEU A 66 -4.11 -1.45 -13.07
N MET A 67 -3.66 -0.65 -12.10
CA MET A 67 -4.07 0.73 -11.95
C MET A 67 -3.61 1.63 -13.10
N GLU A 68 -2.35 1.51 -13.52
CA GLU A 68 -1.75 2.34 -14.57
C GLU A 68 -2.34 2.03 -15.96
N PHE A 69 -2.46 0.74 -16.31
CA PHE A 69 -2.82 0.33 -17.67
C PHE A 69 -4.30 0.04 -17.87
N TRP A 70 -5.03 -0.31 -16.80
CA TRP A 70 -6.40 -0.75 -16.94
C TRP A 70 -7.40 0.21 -16.29
N ILE A 71 -7.18 0.59 -15.03
CA ILE A 71 -8.15 1.38 -14.27
C ILE A 71 -8.08 2.86 -14.63
N ASN A 72 -6.91 3.50 -14.48
CA ASN A 72 -6.79 4.94 -14.67
C ASN A 72 -7.27 5.45 -16.04
N PRO A 73 -6.98 4.76 -17.16
CA PRO A 73 -7.47 5.19 -18.49
C PRO A 73 -8.97 4.96 -18.70
N ARG A 74 -9.60 4.01 -17.99
CA ARG A 74 -10.99 3.60 -18.23
C ARG A 74 -11.99 4.19 -17.26
N PHE A 75 -11.55 4.57 -16.06
CA PHE A 75 -12.43 5.10 -15.02
C PHE A 75 -12.29 6.62 -14.94
N GLU A 76 -13.37 7.33 -15.26
CA GLU A 76 -13.46 8.79 -15.10
C GLU A 76 -13.65 9.18 -13.63
N SER A 77 -14.37 8.35 -12.86
CA SER A 77 -14.70 8.63 -11.46
C SER A 77 -13.59 8.19 -10.51
N ASP A 78 -13.06 9.14 -9.74
CA ASP A 78 -12.04 8.90 -8.71
C ASP A 78 -12.53 7.94 -7.61
N VAL A 79 -13.80 8.05 -7.22
CA VAL A 79 -14.40 7.21 -6.17
C VAL A 79 -14.34 5.72 -6.55
N LYS A 80 -14.62 5.38 -7.81
CA LYS A 80 -14.56 3.99 -8.30
C LYS A 80 -13.14 3.44 -8.18
N VAL A 81 -12.15 4.27 -8.50
CA VAL A 81 -10.73 3.90 -8.40
C VAL A 81 -10.34 3.59 -6.95
N TRP A 82 -10.81 4.40 -6.00
CA TRP A 82 -10.52 4.19 -4.58
C TRP A 82 -11.20 2.94 -4.02
N ILE A 83 -12.45 2.68 -4.40
CA ILE A 83 -13.18 1.47 -4.01
C ILE A 83 -12.46 0.21 -4.51
N VAL A 84 -12.06 0.19 -5.79
CA VAL A 84 -11.31 -0.95 -6.35
C VAL A 84 -9.98 -1.12 -5.62
N GLY A 85 -9.28 -0.04 -5.32
CA GLY A 85 -8.05 -0.10 -4.53
C GLY A 85 -8.25 -0.68 -3.13
N ALA A 86 -9.28 -0.22 -2.43
CA ALA A 86 -9.65 -0.74 -1.10
C ALA A 86 -9.99 -2.24 -1.16
N ILE A 87 -10.74 -2.69 -2.16
CA ILE A 87 -11.08 -4.11 -2.35
C ILE A 87 -9.82 -4.94 -2.61
N VAL A 88 -8.98 -4.53 -3.56
CA VAL A 88 -7.76 -5.29 -3.89
C VAL A 88 -6.80 -5.33 -2.70
N GLY A 89 -6.64 -4.20 -2.00
CA GLY A 89 -5.83 -4.14 -0.78
C GLY A 89 -6.38 -5.04 0.32
N GLY A 90 -7.69 -5.01 0.56
CA GLY A 90 -8.35 -5.88 1.53
C GLY A 90 -8.22 -7.36 1.20
N LEU A 91 -8.37 -7.75 -0.07
CA LEU A 91 -8.14 -9.12 -0.53
C LEU A 91 -6.69 -9.57 -0.29
N SER A 92 -5.71 -8.69 -0.51
CA SER A 92 -4.30 -8.97 -0.21
C SER A 92 -4.08 -9.25 1.28
N GLY A 93 -4.69 -8.44 2.15
CA GLY A 93 -4.65 -8.67 3.61
C GLY A 93 -5.38 -9.94 4.05
N ALA A 94 -6.49 -10.27 3.40
CA ALA A 94 -7.32 -11.43 3.73
C ALA A 94 -6.63 -12.78 3.46
N ILE A 95 -5.61 -12.83 2.58
CA ILE A 95 -4.82 -14.04 2.33
C ILE A 95 -4.22 -14.60 3.63
N PHE A 96 -3.88 -13.73 4.58
CA PHE A 96 -3.29 -14.11 5.86
C PHE A 96 -4.30 -14.57 6.91
N HIS A 97 -5.59 -14.64 6.58
CA HIS A 97 -6.66 -15.07 7.50
C HIS A 97 -6.68 -14.29 8.83
N ASN A 98 -6.21 -13.04 8.82
CA ASN A 98 -6.16 -12.15 9.98
C ASN A 98 -6.98 -10.89 9.70
N TRP A 99 -7.93 -10.57 10.58
CA TRP A 99 -8.82 -9.41 10.43
C TRP A 99 -8.06 -8.08 10.50
N GLU A 100 -6.99 -7.99 11.30
CA GLU A 100 -6.15 -6.79 11.39
C GLU A 100 -5.46 -6.50 10.06
N LEU A 101 -4.92 -7.56 9.44
CA LEU A 101 -4.27 -7.46 8.14
C LEU A 101 -5.26 -7.15 7.02
N LEU A 102 -6.52 -7.59 7.13
CA LEU A 102 -7.58 -7.18 6.22
C LEU A 102 -7.83 -5.67 6.32
N VAL A 103 -7.98 -5.13 7.52
CA VAL A 103 -8.21 -3.68 7.75
C VAL A 103 -7.01 -2.87 7.26
N VAL A 104 -5.78 -3.30 7.59
CA VAL A 104 -4.55 -2.68 7.07
C VAL A 104 -4.50 -2.74 5.55
N GLY A 105 -4.86 -3.88 4.95
CA GLY A 105 -4.93 -4.05 3.51
C GLY A 105 -5.91 -3.08 2.84
N VAL A 106 -7.13 -2.94 3.39
CA VAL A 106 -8.13 -1.99 2.89
C VAL A 106 -7.61 -0.56 2.97
N ALA A 107 -7.04 -0.15 4.11
CA ALA A 107 -6.51 1.19 4.31
C ALA A 107 -5.33 1.49 3.37
N THR A 108 -4.39 0.55 3.24
CA THR A 108 -3.26 0.65 2.31
C THR A 108 -3.76 0.77 0.88
N GLY A 109 -4.68 -0.10 0.45
CA GLY A 109 -5.23 -0.11 -0.91
C GLY A 109 -5.90 1.22 -1.26
N PHE A 110 -6.69 1.76 -0.34
CA PHE A 110 -7.31 3.08 -0.49
C PHE A 110 -6.27 4.20 -0.64
N LEU A 111 -5.30 4.28 0.27
CA LEU A 111 -4.27 5.33 0.26
C LEU A 111 -3.40 5.28 -0.99
N VAL A 112 -3.02 4.09 -1.43
CA VAL A 112 -2.21 3.89 -2.63
C VAL A 112 -3.02 4.29 -3.87
N ALA A 113 -4.28 3.86 -3.96
CA ALA A 113 -5.17 4.26 -5.06
C ALA A 113 -5.31 5.78 -5.15
N PHE A 114 -5.50 6.44 -3.99
CA PHE A 114 -5.59 7.89 -3.89
C PHE A 114 -4.31 8.58 -4.40
N VAL A 115 -3.14 8.13 -3.95
CA VAL A 115 -1.85 8.71 -4.35
C VAL A 115 -1.60 8.49 -5.85
N LEU A 116 -1.77 7.27 -6.35
CA LEU A 116 -1.55 6.95 -7.76
C LEU A 116 -2.51 7.72 -8.68
N ARG A 117 -3.78 7.87 -8.28
CA ARG A 117 -4.77 8.65 -9.03
C ARG A 117 -4.40 10.13 -9.10
N ARG A 118 -3.96 10.71 -7.99
CA ARG A 118 -3.50 12.11 -7.96
C ARG A 118 -2.25 12.32 -8.80
N SER A 119 -1.30 11.38 -8.78
CA SER A 119 -0.12 11.40 -9.63
C SER A 119 -0.43 11.18 -11.12
N TYR A 120 -1.54 10.52 -11.43
CA TYR A 120 -2.03 10.36 -12.81
C TYR A 120 -2.60 11.69 -13.34
N HIS A 121 -3.48 12.35 -12.59
CA HIS A 121 -4.07 13.64 -12.97
C HIS A 121 -3.01 14.73 -13.18
N ARG A 122 -2.04 14.85 -12.27
CA ARG A 122 -0.91 15.79 -12.41
C ARG A 122 -0.04 15.55 -13.65
N ALA A 123 -0.05 14.33 -14.20
CA ALA A 123 0.70 14.02 -15.41
C ALA A 123 -0.10 14.32 -16.69
N LEU A 124 -1.41 14.54 -16.57
CA LEU A 124 -2.30 14.93 -17.66
C LEU A 124 -2.50 16.44 -17.75
N GLU A 125 -2.28 17.19 -16.66
CA GLU A 125 -2.26 18.64 -16.68
C GLU A 125 -1.16 19.13 -17.65
N PRO A 126 -1.49 19.88 -18.70
CA PRO A 126 -0.49 20.47 -19.58
C PRO A 126 0.36 21.44 -18.74
N LEU A 127 1.67 21.46 -19.00
CA LEU A 127 2.61 22.44 -18.44
C LEU A 127 2.16 23.85 -18.87
N SER A 128 1.28 24.48 -18.11
CA SER A 128 0.88 25.88 -18.26
C SER A 128 1.95 26.79 -17.68
#